data_AF-A0A6A4FBV0-F1
#
_entry.id   AF-A0A6A4FBV0-F1
#
_cell.length_a   1.000
_cell.length_b   1.000
_cell.length_c   1.000
_cell.angle_alpha   90.00
_cell.angle_beta   90.00
_cell.angle_gamma   90.00
#
_symmetry.space_group_name_H-M   'P 1'
#
loop_
_entity.id
_entity.type
_entity.pdbx_description
1 polymer ?
#
loop_
_entity_poly.entity_id
_entity_poly.type
_entity_poly.pdbx_seq_one_letter_code
_entity_poly.pdbx_strand_id
1 'polypeptide(L)' 'MRALVKGTVDDTRTRILLDIGANVSVISASFAKKLRVREVLDHGRSLEVRGINPGIMETQRRALVKVTLGWKHA' A
#
# COMPACT_ATOMS: atom_id res chain seq x y z
N MET A 1 -10.69 -7.89 -10.91
CA MET A 1 -9.56 -7.91 -11.87
C MET A 1 -8.29 -7.50 -11.14
N ARG A 2 -7.19 -8.23 -11.34
CA ARG A 2 -5.89 -7.92 -10.71
C ARG A 2 -4.83 -7.71 -11.77
N ALA A 3 -3.98 -6.70 -11.60
CA ALA A 3 -2.88 -6.41 -12.50
C ALA A 3 -1.64 -5.98 -11.71
N LEU A 4 -0.48 -6.52 -12.07
CA LEU A 4 0.79 -6.07 -11.50
C LEU A 4 1.39 -5.02 -12.43
N VAL A 5 1.50 -3.78 -11.96
CA VAL A 5 1.99 -2.65 -12.76
C VAL A 5 3.31 -2.10 -12.21
N LYS A 6 4.16 -1.59 -13.10
CA LYS A 6 5.33 -0.81 -12.70
C LYS A 6 4.88 0.58 -12.27
N GLY A 7 5.46 1.06 -11.17
CA GLY A 7 5.15 2.37 -10.62
C GLY A 7 6.14 2.79 -9.54
N THR A 8 5.79 3.84 -8.83
CA THR A 8 6.54 4.35 -7.68
C THR A 8 5.62 4.56 -6.49
N VAL A 9 6.17 4.36 -5.29
CA VAL A 9 5.58 4.81 -4.03
C VAL A 9 6.60 5.72 -3.37
N ASP A 10 6.24 6.99 -3.13
CA ASP A 10 7.15 8.04 -2.65
C ASP A 10 8.47 8.03 -3.43
N ASP A 11 8.36 8.08 -4.76
CA ASP A 11 9.46 8.10 -5.74
C ASP A 11 10.35 6.84 -5.75
N THR A 12 10.06 5.85 -4.89
CA THR A 12 10.73 4.55 -4.90
C THR A 12 10.04 3.61 -5.87
N ARG A 13 10.79 3.18 -6.89
CA ARG A 13 10.32 2.21 -7.89
C ARG A 13 9.92 0.89 -7.23
N THR A 14 8.74 0.41 -7.57
CA THR A 14 8.22 -0.89 -7.11
C THR A 14 7.21 -1.45 -8.11
N ARG A 15 6.79 -2.69 -7.91
CA ARG A 15 5.63 -3.27 -8.59
C ARG A 15 4.43 -3.13 -7.67
N ILE A 16 3.33 -2.63 -8.22
CA ILE A 16 2.09 -2.35 -7.48
C ILE A 16 1.04 -3.35 -7.97
N LEU A 17 0.45 -4.09 -7.05
CA LEU A 17 -0.72 -4.92 -7.36
C LEU A 17 -1.96 -4.01 -7.34
N LEU A 18 -2.53 -3.77 -8.52
CA LEU A 18 -3.85 -3.16 -8.64
C LEU A 18 -4.90 -4.25 -8.51
N ASP A 19 -5.74 -4.16 -7.50
CA ASP A 19 -6.91 -5.00 -7.33
C ASP A 19 -8.16 -4.11 -7.31
N ILE A 20 -8.93 -4.11 -8.42
CA ILE A 20 -10.14 -3.27 -8.50
C ILE A 20 -11.26 -3.73 -7.54
N GLY A 21 -11.13 -4.92 -6.95
CA GLY A 21 -12.04 -5.39 -5.90
C GLY A 21 -11.65 -4.90 -4.50
N ALA A 22 -10.48 -4.29 -4.32
CA ALA A 22 -10.04 -3.76 -3.04
C ALA A 22 -10.65 -2.38 -2.78
N ASN A 23 -11.20 -2.20 -1.58
CA ASN A 23 -11.75 -0.92 -1.11
C ASN A 23 -10.71 -0.04 -0.38
N VAL A 24 -9.54 -0.59 -0.08
CA VAL A 24 -8.45 0.07 0.64
C VAL A 24 -7.13 -0.23 -0.04
N SER A 25 -6.22 0.76 0.00
CA SER A 25 -4.83 0.55 -0.39
C SER A 25 -4.02 0.07 0.81
N VAL A 26 -3.15 -0.92 0.61
CA VAL A 26 -2.31 -1.48 1.66
C VAL A 26 -0.86 -1.50 1.20
N ILE A 27 0.04 -1.08 2.09
CA ILE A 27 1.48 -1.16 1.93
C ILE A 27 2.02 -2.10 3.01
N SER A 28 2.98 -2.95 2.67
CA SER A 28 3.60 -3.81 3.69
C SER A 28 4.37 -2.96 4.71
N ALA A 29 4.31 -3.34 5.98
CA ALA A 29 4.98 -2.61 7.05
C ALA A 29 6.51 -2.51 6.83
N SER A 30 7.12 -3.55 6.25
CA SER A 30 8.55 -3.55 5.91
C SER A 30 8.90 -2.54 4.82
N PHE A 31 8.05 -2.42 3.79
CA PHE A 31 8.26 -1.44 2.72
C PHE A 31 8.00 -0.02 3.22
N ALA A 32 6.94 0.20 3.99
CA ALA A 32 6.67 1.46 4.69
C ALA A 32 7.84 1.91 5.56
N LYS A 33 8.44 0.98 6.34
CA LYS A 33 9.64 1.26 7.15
C LYS A 33 10.85 1.62 6.29
N LYS A 34 11.06 0.93 5.17
CA LYS A 34 12.15 1.23 4.22
C LYS A 34 12.01 2.64 3.64
N LEU A 35 10.80 3.04 3.30
CA LEU A 35 10.48 4.38 2.79
C LEU A 35 10.49 5.46 3.87
N ARG A 36 10.54 5.08 5.16
CA ARG A 36 10.42 6.00 6.30
C ARG A 36 9.15 6.86 6.21
N VAL A 37 8.04 6.25 5.78
CA VAL A 37 6.75 6.94 5.65
C VAL A 37 6.33 7.51 6.99
N ARG A 38 5.74 8.71 6.96
CA ARG A 38 5.20 9.33 8.17
C ARG A 38 3.84 8.72 8.46
N GLU A 39 3.70 8.23 9.68
CA GLU A 39 2.42 7.74 10.20
C GLU A 39 1.47 8.92 10.40
N VAL A 40 0.21 8.71 10.05
CA VAL A 40 -0.84 9.68 10.36
C VAL A 40 -1.40 9.34 11.74
N LEU A 41 -1.10 10.22 12.71
CA LEU A 41 -1.55 10.05 14.09
C LEU A 41 -3.08 10.26 14.21
N ASP A 42 -3.65 9.72 15.29
CA ASP A 42 -5.05 9.95 15.70
C ASP A 42 -6.13 9.52 14.69
N HIS A 43 -5.87 8.45 13.93
CA HIS A 43 -6.85 7.91 12.98
C HIS A 43 -7.83 6.88 13.59
N GLY A 44 -7.76 6.69 14.91
CA GLY A 44 -8.82 6.24 15.81
C GLY A 44 -9.43 4.85 15.63
N ARG A 45 -9.19 4.12 14.54
CA ARG A 45 -9.85 2.83 14.28
C ARG A 45 -8.91 1.80 13.65
N SER A 46 -8.87 0.61 14.26
CA SER A 46 -8.31 -0.60 13.64
C SER A 46 -9.07 -0.88 12.34
N LEU A 47 -8.36 -1.33 11.32
CA LEU A 47 -8.93 -1.74 10.04
C LEU A 47 -8.64 -3.23 9.85
N GLU A 48 -9.70 -4.02 9.72
CA GLU A 48 -9.61 -5.38 9.20
C GLU A 48 -9.34 -5.36 7.70
N VAL A 49 -8.29 -6.06 7.29
CA VAL A 49 -7.88 -6.24 5.90
C VAL A 49 -7.96 -7.73 5.58
N ARG A 50 -8.59 -8.06 4.46
CA ARG A 50 -8.79 -9.43 3.97
C ARG A 50 -8.28 -9.56 2.54
N GLY A 51 -8.08 -10.80 2.09
CA GLY A 51 -7.74 -11.09 0.69
C GLY A 51 -6.26 -10.87 0.32
N ILE A 52 -5.39 -10.64 1.31
CA ILE A 52 -3.92 -10.62 1.17
C ILE A 52 -3.33 -11.99 1.53
N ASN A 53 -3.64 -12.49 2.73
CA ASN A 53 -3.24 -13.80 3.24
C ASN A 53 -4.50 -14.60 3.62
N PRO A 54 -4.40 -15.94 3.80
CA PRO A 54 -5.47 -16.71 4.44
C PRO A 54 -5.72 -16.15 5.84
N GLY A 55 -6.89 -15.56 6.06
CA GLY A 55 -7.30 -14.99 7.33
C GLY A 55 -7.57 -13.47 7.30
N ILE A 56 -7.74 -12.92 8.49
CA ILE A 56 -8.00 -11.49 8.74
C ILE A 56 -6.70 -10.90 9.29
N MET A 57 -6.28 -9.77 8.73
CA MET A 57 -5.16 -9.00 9.26
C MET A 57 -5.67 -7.65 9.73
N GLU A 58 -5.31 -7.25 10.94
CA GLU A 58 -5.64 -5.92 11.45
C GLU A 58 -4.46 -4.96 11.28
N THR A 59 -4.76 -3.70 10.99
CA THR A 59 -3.79 -2.61 11.07
C THR A 59 -4.39 -1.40 11.78
N GLN A 60 -3.61 -0.82 12.69
CA GLN A 60 -3.93 0.45 13.34
C GLN A 60 -3.16 1.62 12.73
N ARG A 61 -2.16 1.32 11.88
CA ARG A 61 -1.29 2.33 11.27
C ARG A 61 -1.81 2.76 9.92
N ARG A 62 -1.75 4.06 9.66
CA ARG A 62 -2.04 4.66 8.34
C ARG A 62 -0.89 5.57 7.94
N ALA A 63 -0.64 5.65 6.64
CA ALA A 63 0.35 6.54 6.06
C ALA A 63 -0.23 7.19 4.80
N LEU A 64 0.19 8.40 4.51
CA LEU A 64 -0.04 9.05 3.22
C LEU A 64 1.21 8.87 2.38
N VAL A 65 1.03 8.36 1.17
CA VAL A 65 2.11 8.13 0.20
C VAL A 65 1.66 8.61 -1.17
N LYS A 66 2.61 9.06 -1.99
CA LYS A 66 2.38 9.38 -3.40
C LYS A 66 2.57 8.11 -4.23
N VAL A 67 1.54 7.71 -4.97
CA VAL A 67 1.61 6.59 -5.91
C VAL A 67 1.63 7.10 -7.34
N THR A 68 2.58 6.64 -8.14
CA THR A 68 2.62 6.91 -9.59
C THR A 68 2.57 5.59 -10.34
N LEU A 69 1.62 5.46 -11.26
CA LEU A 69 1.46 4.28 -12.11
C LEU A 69 2.07 4.52 -13.48
N GLY A 70 2.41 3.44 -14.20
CA GLY A 70 2.83 3.53 -15.59
C GLY A 70 4.24 4.09 -15.78
N TRP A 71 5.10 3.99 -14.76
CA TRP A 71 6.50 4.38 -14.88
C TRP A 71 7.21 3.48 -15.91
N LYS A 72 7.45 4.03 -17.11
CA LYS A 72 8.26 3.39 -18.15
C LYS A 72 9.74 3.61 -17.84
N HIS A 73 10.56 2.62 -18.15
CA HIS A 73 12.01 2.87 -18.18
C HIS A 73 12.26 3.96 -19.22
N ALA A 74 12.91 5.05 -18.81
CA ALA A 74 13.71 5.84 -19.74
C ALA A 74 14.91 4.97 -20.15
#